data_AF-A0AAU5V9F3-F1
#
_entry.id   AF-A0AAU5V9F3-F1
#
_cell.length_a   1.000
_cell.length_b   1.000
_cell.length_c   1.000
_cell.angle_alpha   90.00
_cell.angle_beta   90.00
_cell.angle_gamma   90.00
#
_symmetry.space_group_name_H-M   'P 1'
#
loop_
_entity.id
_entity.type
_entity.pdbx_description
1 polymer ?
#
loop_
_entity_poly.entity_id
_entity_poly.type
_entity_poly.pdbx_seq_one_letter_code
_entity_poly.pdbx_strand_id
1 'polypeptide(L)'
;MNEQQSAEAPPFILFLDGPEYAEEMSRLAVWVSDLLLPVYGREVTSQQPWCPRWWEHPEAVARLHGLWLAWQEHTDPAAGASGPAVWHRDHLGAVLSELRSPSGPFAGCKSGSHRPKTPPAAESYEDAVAASRQIDPDPYETSLW
;
A
#
# COMPACT_ATOMS: atom_id res chain seq x y z
N MET A 1 -35.54 -14.16 3.40
CA MET A 1 -34.53 -13.14 3.07
C MET A 1 -33.49 -13.21 4.17
N ASN A 2 -32.52 -14.11 4.00
CA ASN A 2 -31.32 -14.16 4.83
C ASN A 2 -30.19 -14.15 3.83
N GLU A 3 -29.83 -12.95 3.40
CA GLU A 3 -28.60 -12.73 2.66
C GLU A 3 -27.47 -13.18 3.57
N GLN A 4 -26.79 -14.24 3.13
CA GLN A 4 -25.56 -14.71 3.72
C GLN A 4 -24.58 -13.54 3.61
N GLN A 5 -24.38 -12.84 4.72
CA GLN A 5 -23.31 -11.89 4.85
C GLN A 5 -22.04 -12.72 4.97
N SER A 6 -21.48 -13.06 3.80
CA SER A 6 -20.17 -13.69 3.68
C SER A 6 -19.19 -12.77 4.40
N ALA A 7 -18.64 -13.23 5.53
CA ALA A 7 -17.55 -12.57 6.21
C ALA A 7 -16.28 -12.74 5.36
N GLU A 8 -16.25 -12.09 4.20
CA GLU A 8 -15.06 -11.98 3.38
C GLU A 8 -14.21 -10.85 3.98
N ALA A 9 -12.94 -11.14 4.27
CA ALA A 9 -12.03 -10.14 4.81
C ALA A 9 -12.03 -8.90 3.90
N PRO A 10 -12.03 -7.67 4.46
CA PRO A 10 -12.07 -6.47 3.64
C PRO A 10 -10.91 -6.52 2.62
N PRO A 11 -11.22 -6.41 1.32
CA PRO A 11 -10.22 -6.53 0.27
C PRO A 11 -9.16 -5.46 0.46
N PHE A 12 -7.92 -5.81 0.11
CA PHE A 12 -6.81 -4.85 0.17
C PHE A 12 -7.15 -3.61 -0.65
N ILE A 13 -6.90 -2.42 -0.09
CA ILE A 13 -7.41 -1.14 -0.62
C ILE A 13 -7.02 -0.85 -2.08
N LEU A 14 -5.92 -1.43 -2.57
CA LEU A 14 -5.49 -1.28 -3.96
C LEU A 14 -6.38 -2.01 -4.98
N PHE A 15 -7.26 -2.90 -4.52
CA PHE A 15 -8.22 -3.61 -5.36
C PHE A 15 -9.62 -2.99 -5.32
N LEU A 16 -9.79 -1.91 -4.56
CA LEU A 16 -11.05 -1.19 -4.46
C LEU A 16 -11.09 -0.02 -5.44
N ASP A 17 -12.29 0.31 -5.90
CA ASP A 17 -12.59 1.49 -6.71
C ASP A 17 -13.81 2.24 -6.18
N GLY A 18 -14.12 3.38 -6.80
CA GLY A 18 -15.36 4.12 -6.57
C GLY A 18 -15.70 4.39 -5.10
N PRO A 19 -16.96 4.17 -4.69
CA PRO A 19 -17.41 4.44 -3.31
C PRO A 19 -16.78 3.49 -2.28
N GLU A 20 -16.50 2.24 -2.64
CA GLU A 20 -15.89 1.24 -1.75
C GLU A 20 -14.49 1.68 -1.32
N TYR A 21 -13.68 2.17 -2.27
CA TYR A 21 -12.37 2.76 -1.98
C TYR A 21 -12.49 3.96 -1.04
N ALA A 22 -13.46 4.84 -1.27
CA ALA A 22 -13.64 6.06 -0.47
C ALA A 22 -14.01 5.75 0.99
N GLU A 23 -14.88 4.75 1.20
CA GLU A 23 -15.25 4.29 2.54
C GLU A 23 -14.04 3.67 3.26
N GLU A 24 -13.32 2.78 2.60
CA GLU A 24 -12.17 2.10 3.19
C GLU A 24 -11.03 3.09 3.50
N MET A 25 -10.79 4.06 2.62
CA MET A 25 -9.85 5.15 2.86
C MET A 25 -10.26 6.01 4.05
N SER A 26 -11.55 6.28 4.23
CA SER A 26 -12.06 7.05 5.39
C SER A 26 -11.79 6.32 6.70
N ARG A 27 -12.08 5.00 6.76
CA ARG A 27 -11.81 4.16 7.93
C ARG A 27 -10.31 4.10 8.24
N LEU A 28 -9.48 3.92 7.22
CA LEU A 28 -8.03 3.95 7.34
C LEU A 28 -7.56 5.30 7.87
N ALA A 29 -8.09 6.41 7.36
CA ALA A 29 -7.68 7.75 7.76
C ALA A 29 -7.99 8.03 9.23
N VAL A 30 -9.17 7.63 9.71
CA VAL A 30 -9.56 7.71 11.12
C VAL A 30 -8.60 6.87 11.99
N TRP A 31 -8.31 5.63 11.59
CA TRP A 31 -7.37 4.80 12.36
C TRP A 31 -5.96 5.40 12.40
N VAL A 32 -5.48 6.00 11.30
CA VAL A 32 -4.19 6.68 11.25
C VAL A 32 -4.16 7.89 12.19
N SER A 33 -5.19 8.75 12.13
CA SER A 33 -5.23 9.99 12.92
C SER A 33 -5.50 9.77 14.41
N ASP A 34 -6.35 8.80 14.74
CA ASP A 34 -6.90 8.67 16.09
C ASP A 34 -6.20 7.59 16.92
N LEU A 35 -5.49 6.65 16.27
CA LEU A 35 -4.77 5.57 16.95
C LEU A 35 -3.30 5.50 16.55
N LEU A 36 -2.97 5.33 15.27
CA LEU A 36 -1.59 5.07 14.86
C LEU A 36 -0.65 6.22 15.25
N LEU A 37 -0.99 7.45 14.86
CA LEU A 37 -0.12 8.60 15.10
C LEU A 37 -0.06 9.01 16.58
N PRO A 38 -1.17 9.12 17.33
CA PRO A 38 -1.11 9.48 18.74
C PRO A 38 -0.32 8.48 19.59
N VAL A 39 -0.35 7.18 19.24
CA VAL A 39 0.28 6.12 20.03
C VAL A 39 1.70 5.79 19.55
N TYR A 40 1.92 5.73 18.24
CA TYR A 40 3.18 5.22 17.64
C TYR A 40 3.92 6.25 16.77
N GLY A 41 3.30 7.40 16.49
CA GLY A 41 3.84 8.47 15.66
C GLY A 41 4.89 9.32 16.38
N ARG A 42 6.02 8.72 16.77
CA ARG A 42 7.19 9.40 17.37
C ARG A 42 7.54 10.71 16.63
N GLU A 43 8.22 11.63 17.31
CA GLU A 43 8.60 12.96 16.77
C GLU A 43 9.14 12.92 15.32
N VAL A 44 8.72 13.90 14.50
CA VAL A 44 9.13 14.01 13.11
C VAL A 44 10.51 14.64 13.03
N THR A 45 11.44 13.96 12.38
CA THR A 45 12.81 14.46 12.14
C THR A 45 13.18 14.27 10.67
N SER A 46 14.31 14.84 10.24
CA SER A 46 14.83 14.59 8.89
C SER A 46 15.18 13.12 8.65
N GLN A 47 15.46 12.35 9.72
CA GLN A 47 15.78 10.92 9.65
C GLN A 47 14.54 10.03 9.79
N GLN A 48 13.43 10.58 10.28
CA GLN A 48 12.15 9.89 10.45
C GLN A 48 11.01 10.80 9.98
N PRO A 49 10.90 11.10 8.66
CA PRO A 49 9.87 11.97 8.13
C PRO A 49 8.46 11.43 8.34
N TRP A 50 7.48 12.33 8.26
CA TRP A 50 6.06 12.02 8.11
C TRP A 50 5.45 13.03 7.15
N CYS A 51 4.64 12.56 6.20
CA CYS A 51 3.89 13.44 5.31
C CYS A 51 2.46 13.64 5.85
N PRO A 52 2.00 14.88 6.10
CA PRO A 52 0.63 15.11 6.56
C PRO A 52 -0.42 14.77 5.50
N ARG A 53 -0.03 14.73 4.22
CA ARG A 53 -0.84 14.27 3.08
C ARG A 53 -0.43 12.86 2.65
N TRP A 54 -0.28 11.95 3.62
CA TRP A 54 0.23 10.59 3.37
C TRP A 54 -0.61 9.83 2.34
N TRP A 55 -1.90 10.11 2.24
CA TRP A 55 -2.82 9.49 1.26
C TRP A 55 -2.48 9.81 -0.20
N GLU A 56 -1.64 10.82 -0.46
CA GLU A 56 -1.11 11.12 -1.81
C GLU A 56 0.15 10.33 -2.17
N HIS A 57 0.59 9.44 -1.28
CA HIS A 57 1.64 8.49 -1.54
C HIS A 57 1.01 7.09 -1.64
N PRO A 58 0.78 6.54 -2.85
CA PRO A 58 0.09 5.24 -3.02
C PRO A 58 0.75 4.09 -2.25
N GLU A 59 2.08 4.08 -2.18
CA GLU A 59 2.82 3.12 -1.35
C GLU A 59 2.49 3.27 0.14
N ALA A 60 2.34 4.51 0.62
CA ALA A 60 1.98 4.74 2.02
C ALA A 60 0.57 4.24 2.33
N VAL A 61 -0.39 4.49 1.42
CA VAL A 61 -1.75 3.94 1.52
C VAL A 61 -1.71 2.42 1.61
N ALA A 62 -1.01 1.76 0.69
CA ALA A 62 -0.88 0.30 0.65
C ALA A 62 -0.30 -0.26 1.95
N ARG A 63 0.81 0.31 2.43
CA ARG A 63 1.48 -0.15 3.65
C ARG A 63 0.66 0.10 4.91
N LEU A 64 0.03 1.27 5.02
CA LEU A 64 -0.81 1.62 6.17
C LEU A 64 -2.07 0.77 6.21
N HIS A 65 -2.69 0.49 5.06
CA HIS A 65 -3.86 -0.39 4.99
C HIS A 65 -3.49 -1.81 5.40
N GLY A 66 -2.40 -2.38 4.88
CA GLY A 66 -1.92 -3.69 5.31
C GLY A 66 -1.59 -3.75 6.81
N LEU A 67 -0.96 -2.71 7.36
CA LEU A 67 -0.70 -2.60 8.79
C LEU A 67 -1.99 -2.56 9.62
N TRP A 68 -3.01 -1.86 9.13
CA TRP A 68 -4.31 -1.75 9.78
C TRP A 68 -5.11 -3.06 9.70
N LEU A 69 -5.07 -3.79 8.58
CA LEU A 69 -5.65 -5.12 8.46
C LEU A 69 -5.01 -6.09 9.48
N ALA A 70 -3.67 -6.11 9.55
CA ALA A 70 -2.96 -6.90 10.55
C ALA A 70 -3.28 -6.47 11.98
N TRP A 71 -3.50 -5.17 12.22
CA TRP A 71 -3.93 -4.67 13.52
C TRP A 71 -5.31 -5.22 13.89
N GLN A 72 -6.27 -5.21 12.96
CA GLN A 72 -7.60 -5.78 13.18
C GLN A 72 -7.51 -7.28 13.51
N GLU A 73 -6.76 -8.05 12.71
CA GLU A 73 -6.59 -9.49 12.94
C GLU A 73 -5.97 -9.79 14.32
N HIS A 74 -4.90 -9.09 14.69
CA HIS A 74 -4.14 -9.39 15.91
C HIS A 74 -4.68 -8.72 17.18
N THR A 75 -5.63 -7.80 17.07
CA THR A 75 -6.34 -7.20 18.21
C THR A 75 -7.75 -7.74 18.38
N ASP A 76 -8.21 -8.61 17.46
CA ASP A 76 -9.43 -9.37 17.62
C ASP A 76 -9.37 -10.24 18.90
N PRO A 77 -10.45 -10.33 19.70
CA PRO A 77 -10.50 -11.18 20.88
C PRO A 77 -10.10 -12.65 20.63
N ALA A 78 -10.32 -13.16 19.42
CA ALA A 78 -9.95 -14.53 19.02
C ALA A 78 -8.44 -14.71 18.80
N ALA A 79 -7.66 -13.64 18.62
CA ALA A 79 -6.20 -13.73 18.45
C ALA A 79 -5.45 -14.11 19.74
N GLY A 80 -6.14 -14.08 20.89
CA GLY A 80 -5.58 -14.36 22.21
C GLY A 80 -4.77 -13.18 22.77
N ALA A 81 -4.45 -13.26 24.07
CA ALA A 81 -3.88 -12.13 24.82
C ALA A 81 -2.51 -11.63 24.29
N SER A 82 -1.76 -12.48 23.57
CA SER A 82 -0.47 -12.11 22.96
C SER A 82 -0.58 -11.46 21.59
N GLY A 83 -1.77 -11.44 20.97
CA GLY A 83 -1.99 -10.91 19.62
C GLY A 83 -1.38 -9.51 19.41
N PRO A 84 -1.63 -8.53 20.30
CA PRO A 84 -1.02 -7.21 20.18
C PRO A 84 0.51 -7.24 20.16
N ALA A 85 1.14 -8.09 20.97
CA ALA A 85 2.61 -8.20 20.99
C ALA A 85 3.17 -8.77 19.69
N VAL A 86 2.46 -9.74 19.08
CA VAL A 86 2.80 -10.27 17.75
C VAL A 86 2.70 -9.18 16.69
N TRP A 87 1.63 -8.38 16.71
CA TRP A 87 1.46 -7.28 15.76
C TRP A 87 2.58 -6.23 15.82
N HIS A 88 3.01 -5.86 17.03
CA HIS A 88 4.13 -4.94 17.20
C HIS A 88 5.43 -5.49 16.60
N ARG A 89 5.71 -6.77 16.87
CA ARG A 89 6.95 -7.45 16.46
C ARG A 89 7.01 -7.63 14.94
N ASP A 90 5.92 -8.11 14.35
CA ASP A 90 5.95 -8.61 12.97
C ASP A 90 5.53 -7.56 11.94
N HIS A 91 4.68 -6.59 12.32
CA HIS A 91 4.06 -5.67 11.36
C HIS A 91 4.41 -4.21 11.60
N LEU A 92 4.17 -3.70 12.81
CA LEU A 92 4.31 -2.26 13.11
C LEU A 92 5.72 -1.74 12.84
N GLY A 93 6.74 -2.42 13.38
CA GLY A 93 8.13 -2.01 13.26
C GLY A 93 8.59 -1.95 11.81
N ALA A 94 8.28 -2.98 11.03
CA ALA A 94 8.66 -3.07 9.61
C ALA A 94 8.01 -1.95 8.78
N VAL A 95 6.71 -1.73 8.95
CA VAL A 95 5.97 -0.72 8.18
C VAL A 95 6.41 0.70 8.56
N LEU A 96 6.51 1.03 9.85
CA LEU A 96 6.93 2.37 10.26
C LEU A 96 8.40 2.66 9.91
N SER A 97 9.28 1.66 9.97
CA SER A 97 10.68 1.82 9.54
C SER A 97 10.78 2.19 8.07
N GLU A 98 9.98 1.56 7.21
CA GLU A 98 10.02 1.84 5.77
C GLU A 98 9.37 3.18 5.43
N LEU A 99 8.14 3.42 5.93
CA LEU A 99 7.42 4.68 5.69
C LEU A 99 8.23 5.90 6.10
N ARG A 100 8.91 5.80 7.25
CA ARG A 100 9.69 6.87 7.85
C ARG A 100 11.17 6.74 7.55
N SER A 101 11.57 5.93 6.57
CA SER A 101 12.95 5.94 6.09
C SER A 101 13.28 7.27 5.38
N PRO A 102 14.50 7.83 5.51
CA PRO A 102 14.94 8.98 4.72
C PRO A 102 14.90 8.73 3.21
N SER A 103 14.91 7.46 2.79
CA SER A 103 14.76 7.02 1.40
C SER A 103 13.38 6.44 1.09
N GLY A 104 12.46 6.46 2.05
CA GLY A 104 11.12 5.89 1.92
C GLY A 104 10.13 6.78 1.18
N PRO A 105 8.83 6.44 1.20
CA PRO A 105 7.78 7.16 0.46
C PRO A 105 7.63 8.62 0.89
N PHE A 106 7.94 8.94 2.15
CA PHE A 106 7.92 10.32 2.66
C PHE A 106 9.24 11.09 2.47
N ALA A 107 10.23 10.52 1.77
CA ALA A 107 11.51 11.18 1.54
C ALA A 107 11.32 12.55 0.86
N GLY A 108 11.84 13.62 1.45
CA GLY A 108 11.70 14.99 0.94
C GLY A 108 10.40 15.70 1.32
N CYS A 109 9.45 15.04 2.00
CA CYS A 109 8.39 15.71 2.74
C CYS A 109 8.98 16.25 4.05
N LYS A 110 9.32 17.55 4.08
CA LYS A 110 9.75 18.24 5.32
C LYS A 110 8.57 18.37 6.28
N SER A 111 8.83 18.67 7.55
CA SER A 111 7.80 18.88 8.57
C SER A 111 6.68 19.82 8.08
N GLY A 112 5.46 19.29 7.99
CA GLY A 112 4.27 20.03 7.52
C GLY A 112 4.17 20.23 6.00
N SER A 113 5.05 19.63 5.19
CA SER A 113 5.06 19.77 3.73
C SER A 113 4.86 18.44 3.02
N HIS A 114 4.32 18.50 1.80
CA HIS A 114 4.14 17.36 0.90
C HIS A 114 5.01 17.55 -0.35
N ARG A 115 5.63 16.48 -0.83
CA ARG A 115 6.36 16.43 -2.09
C ARG A 115 5.80 15.29 -2.95
N PRO A 116 5.22 15.57 -4.14
CA PRO A 116 4.79 14.53 -5.07
C PRO A 116 5.94 13.62 -5.51
N LYS A 117 5.61 12.37 -5.80
CA LYS A 117 6.55 11.35 -6.28
C LYS A 117 6.20 10.98 -7.71
N THR A 118 7.23 10.84 -8.54
CA THR A 118 7.11 10.29 -9.89
C THR A 118 7.54 8.82 -9.81
N PRO A 119 6.62 7.87 -10.07
CA PRO A 119 6.98 6.47 -10.17
C PRO A 119 8.01 6.24 -11.28
N PRO A 120 8.87 5.22 -11.18
CA PRO A 120 9.72 4.82 -12.29
C PRO A 120 8.85 4.39 -13.49
N ALA A 121 9.33 4.66 -14.70
CA ALA A 121 8.68 4.20 -15.91
C ALA A 121 8.92 2.68 -16.08
N ALA A 122 7.88 1.96 -16.46
CA ALA A 122 7.98 0.59 -16.97
C ALA A 122 7.72 0.63 -18.48
N GLU A 123 8.50 -0.15 -19.24
CA GLU A 123 8.18 -0.38 -20.65
C GLU A 123 6.89 -1.18 -20.77
N SER A 124 6.13 -0.92 -21.85
CA SER A 124 4.93 -1.68 -22.15
C SER A 124 5.32 -3.09 -22.58
N TYR A 125 4.88 -4.09 -21.81
CA TYR A 125 5.11 -5.49 -22.15
C TYR A 125 4.45 -5.85 -23.49
N GLU A 126 3.24 -5.35 -23.73
CA GLU A 126 2.50 -5.63 -24.97
C GLU A 126 3.22 -5.04 -26.19
N ASP A 127 3.74 -3.83 -26.08
CA ASP A 127 4.51 -3.19 -27.15
C ASP A 127 5.82 -3.94 -27.41
N ALA A 128 6.53 -4.35 -26.34
CA ALA A 128 7.75 -5.15 -26.44
C ALA A 128 7.49 -6.51 -27.12
N VAL A 129 6.37 -7.16 -26.80
CA VAL A 129 5.95 -8.41 -27.44
C VAL A 129 5.55 -8.19 -28.90
N ALA A 130 4.83 -7.11 -29.22
CA ALA A 130 4.45 -6.80 -30.59
C ALA A 130 5.69 -6.52 -31.47
N ALA A 131 6.66 -5.77 -30.96
CA ALA A 131 7.91 -5.47 -31.66
C ALA A 131 8.75 -6.73 -31.92
N SER A 132 8.83 -7.66 -30.96
CA SER A 132 9.59 -8.91 -31.14
C SER A 132 8.97 -9.84 -32.19
N ARG A 133 7.63 -9.89 -32.30
CA ARG A 133 6.92 -10.68 -33.34
C ARG A 133 7.13 -10.16 -34.76
N GLN A 134 7.48 -8.89 -34.94
CA GLN A 134 7.73 -8.31 -36.26
C GLN A 134 9.14 -8.57 -36.78
N ILE A 135 10.08 -8.99 -35.91
CA ILE A 135 11.49 -9.19 -36.26
C ILE A 135 11.75 -10.62 -36.76
N ASP A 136 10.84 -11.57 -36.49
CA ASP A 136 10.94 -12.97 -36.93
C ASP A 136 9.89 -13.25 -38.03
N PRO A 137 10.14 -12.88 -39.30
CA PRO A 137 9.31 -13.36 -40.39
C PRO A 137 9.47 -14.87 -40.46
N ASP A 138 8.35 -15.60 -40.48
CA ASP A 138 8.34 -17.05 -40.64
C ASP A 138 9.28 -17.44 -41.80
N PRO A 139 10.39 -18.17 -41.54
CA PRO A 139 11.35 -18.54 -42.58
C PRO A 139 10.72 -19.41 -43.68
N TYR A 140 9.49 -19.91 -43.47
CA TYR A 140 8.74 -20.70 -44.43
C TYR A 140 7.73 -19.91 -45.28
N GLU A 141 7.46 -18.62 -45.01
CA GLU A 141 6.50 -17.83 -45.80
C GLU A 141 7.00 -17.41 -47.21
N THR A 142 8.31 -17.47 -47.46
CA THR A 142 8.89 -17.02 -48.75
C THR A 142 9.06 -18.13 -49.81
N SER A 143 8.59 -19.35 -49.56
CA SER A 143 8.80 -20.51 -50.45
C SER A 143 7.52 -20.92 -51.19
N LEU A 144 6.91 -20.01 -51.94
CA LEU A 144 5.81 -20.31 -52.87
C LEU A 144 6.01 -19.60 -54.21
N TRP A 145 7.18 -19.72 -54.85
CA TRP A 145 7.37 -19.55 -56.30
C TRP A 145 8.50 -20.45 -56.79
#